data_AF-A0A4Q3H9W8-F1
#
_entry.id   AF-A0A4Q3H9W8-F1
#
_cell.length_a   1.000
_cell.length_b   1.000
_cell.length_c   1.000
_cell.angle_alpha   90.00
_cell.angle_beta   90.00
_cell.angle_gamma   90.00
#
_symmetry.space_group_name_H-M   'P 1'
#
loop_
_entity.id
_entity.type
_entity.pdbx_description
1 polymer ?
#
loop_
_entity_poly.entity_id
_entity_poly.type
_entity_poly.pdbx_seq_one_letter_code
_entity_poly.pdbx_strand_id
1 'polypeptide(L)'
;MRQKRMNQWLGLSGRTYHLASENLRDFILEGADLYLIARGHTVLWVGCGLDLVTEPAIRLKFRKALSRADGVFRLSRPEVDGERLSIIADLEGAVPAPFDQAA
;
A
#
# COMPACT_ATOMS: atom_id res chain seq x y z
N MET A 1 4.95 20.01 12.56
CA MET A 1 5.63 19.08 11.64
C MET A 1 5.04 17.68 11.84
N ARG A 2 4.25 17.14 10.91
CA ARG A 2 3.67 15.79 11.02
C ARG A 2 4.75 14.81 10.54
N GLN A 3 5.54 14.23 11.45
CA GLN A 3 6.53 13.22 11.07
C GLN A 3 5.80 12.05 10.40
N LYS A 4 6.05 11.87 9.10
CA LYS A 4 5.54 10.75 8.33
C LYS A 4 6.29 9.51 8.78
N ARG A 5 5.65 8.64 9.58
CA ARG A 5 6.28 7.37 9.99
C ARG A 5 6.43 6.51 8.73
N MET A 6 7.67 6.26 8.34
CA MET A 6 7.99 5.34 7.24
C MET A 6 7.92 3.92 7.81
N ASN A 7 7.10 3.07 7.18
CA ASN A 7 6.95 1.67 7.55
C ASN A 7 7.54 0.80 6.44
N GLN A 8 8.43 -0.11 6.83
CA GLN A 8 9.08 -1.03 5.90
C GLN A 8 8.19 -2.26 5.71
N TRP A 9 8.01 -2.67 4.45
CA TRP A 9 7.28 -3.87 4.05
C TRP A 9 8.18 -4.74 3.18
N LEU A 10 8.19 -6.04 3.44
CA LEU A 10 8.94 -7.03 2.69
C LEU A 10 8.01 -7.70 1.67
N GLY A 11 8.24 -7.47 0.38
CA GLY A 11 7.50 -8.12 -0.71
C GLY A 11 7.79 -9.60 -0.83
N LEU A 12 6.94 -10.32 -1.57
CA LEU A 12 7.11 -11.76 -1.86
C LEU A 12 8.46 -12.10 -2.50
N SER A 13 9.03 -11.18 -3.25
CA SER A 13 10.33 -11.27 -3.90
C SER A 13 11.51 -11.12 -2.93
N GLY A 14 11.25 -10.72 -1.68
CA GLY A 14 12.28 -10.32 -0.71
C GLY A 14 12.73 -8.86 -0.85
N ARG A 15 12.13 -8.07 -1.77
CA ARG A 15 12.39 -6.63 -1.87
C ARG A 15 11.75 -5.88 -0.71
N THR A 16 12.52 -4.99 -0.07
CA THR A 16 11.99 -4.08 0.96
C THR A 16 11.45 -2.80 0.33
N TYR A 17 10.23 -2.43 0.72
CA TYR A 17 9.56 -1.20 0.31
C TYR A 17 9.44 -0.26 1.52
N HIS A 18 9.90 0.97 1.34
CA HIS A 18 9.71 2.03 2.31
C HIS A 18 8.41 2.76 2.00
N LEU A 19 7.34 2.39 2.72
CA LEU A 19 6.03 2.96 2.51
C LEU A 19 5.79 4.06 3.53
N ALA A 20 5.10 5.10 3.08
CA ALA A 20 4.87 6.27 3.89
C ALA A 20 3.49 6.14 4.54
N SER A 21 3.42 6.04 5.88
CA SER A 21 2.15 5.86 6.59
C SER A 21 1.26 7.10 6.43
N GLU A 22 0.01 6.85 6.04
CA GLU A 22 -1.04 7.87 5.96
C GLU A 22 -2.00 7.73 7.13
N ASN A 23 -2.60 8.85 7.56
CA ASN A 23 -3.60 8.80 8.62
C ASN A 23 -4.92 8.30 8.05
N LEU A 24 -5.42 7.16 8.54
CA LEU A 24 -6.65 6.55 8.04
C LEU A 24 -7.90 7.44 8.19
N ARG A 25 -7.96 8.32 9.21
CA ARG A 25 -9.13 9.20 9.43
C ARG A 25 -9.22 10.32 8.41
N ASP A 26 -8.08 10.82 7.97
CA ASP A 26 -7.97 11.91 7.00
C ASP A 26 -7.53 11.40 5.62
N PHE A 27 -7.59 10.09 5.41
CA PHE A 27 -7.04 9.45 4.22
C PHE A 27 -7.82 9.86 2.97
N ILE A 28 -7.10 10.40 2.00
CA ILE A 28 -7.58 10.68 0.65
C ILE A 28 -6.76 9.84 -0.31
N LEU A 29 -7.45 9.11 -1.17
CA LEU A 29 -6.83 8.36 -2.24
C LEU A 29 -6.51 9.32 -3.39
N GLU A 30 -5.22 9.63 -3.59
CA GLU A 30 -4.77 10.36 -4.76
C GLU A 30 -4.73 9.45 -5.99
N GLY A 31 -5.00 10.00 -7.17
CA GLY A 31 -5.21 9.19 -8.37
C GLY A 31 -3.98 8.41 -8.83
N ALA A 32 -2.79 9.03 -8.75
CA ALA A 32 -1.59 8.48 -9.38
C ALA A 32 -0.82 7.50 -8.49
N ASP A 33 -0.76 7.71 -7.17
CA ASP A 33 0.10 6.92 -6.30
C ASP A 33 -0.40 5.51 -6.03
N LEU A 34 0.53 4.65 -5.61
CA LEU A 34 0.22 3.32 -5.12
C LEU A 34 -0.05 3.37 -3.62
N TYR A 35 -1.03 2.57 -3.20
CA TYR A 35 -1.46 2.48 -1.82
C TYR A 35 -1.56 1.03 -1.39
N LEU A 36 -1.06 0.73 -0.20
CA LEU A 36 -1.22 -0.52 0.51
C LEU A 36 -2.19 -0.28 1.67
N ILE A 37 -3.27 -1.06 1.71
CA ILE A 37 -4.25 -1.05 2.81
C ILE A 37 -4.06 -2.33 3.60
N ALA A 38 -3.92 -2.22 4.92
CA ALA A 38 -3.66 -3.35 5.80
C ALA A 38 -4.59 -3.36 7.03
N ARG A 39 -4.68 -4.55 7.62
CA ARG A 39 -5.15 -4.76 9.00
C ARG A 39 -4.07 -5.54 9.75
N GLY A 40 -3.49 -4.95 10.78
CA GLY A 40 -2.33 -5.50 11.47
C GLY A 40 -1.20 -5.76 10.48
N HIS A 41 -0.80 -7.03 10.35
CA HIS A 41 0.27 -7.46 9.44
C HIS A 41 -0.24 -8.03 8.11
N THR A 42 -1.55 -7.98 7.87
CA THR A 42 -2.17 -8.55 6.67
C THR A 42 -2.49 -7.46 5.65
N VAL A 43 -1.98 -7.62 4.43
CA VAL A 43 -2.36 -6.80 3.29
C VAL A 43 -3.78 -7.16 2.85
N LEU A 44 -4.65 -6.15 2.74
CA LEU A 44 -6.04 -6.30 2.31
C LEU A 44 -6.25 -5.86 0.87
N TRP A 45 -5.45 -4.91 0.39
CA TRP A 45 -5.52 -4.38 -0.96
C TRP A 45 -4.24 -3.59 -1.30
N VAL A 46 -3.81 -3.67 -2.55
CA VAL A 46 -2.75 -2.84 -3.13
C VAL A 46 -3.22 -2.32 -4.49
N GLY A 47 -3.00 -1.04 -4.79
CA GLY A 47 -3.32 -0.47 -6.10
C GLY A 47 -3.29 1.04 -6.13
N CYS A 48 -3.78 1.64 -7.23
CA CYS A 48 -3.90 3.10 -7.38
C CYS A 48 -5.34 3.54 -7.62
N GLY A 49 -5.59 4.85 -7.48
CA GLY A 49 -6.91 5.44 -7.72
C GLY A 49 -7.40 5.28 -9.16
N LEU A 50 -6.50 5.23 -10.15
CA LEU A 50 -6.88 5.02 -11.55
C LEU A 50 -7.53 3.64 -11.79
N ASP A 51 -7.04 2.60 -11.12
CA ASP A 51 -7.60 1.24 -11.24
C ASP A 51 -9.05 1.17 -10.69
N LEU A 52 -9.39 2.06 -9.75
CA LEU A 52 -10.76 2.17 -9.23
C LEU A 52 -11.72 2.77 -10.26
N VAL A 53 -11.25 3.69 -11.09
CA VAL A 53 -12.09 4.33 -12.11
C VAL A 53 -12.43 3.33 -13.20
N THR A 54 -11.45 2.55 -13.64
CA THR A 54 -11.56 1.63 -14.77
C THR A 54 -12.40 0.39 -14.45
N GLU A 55 -12.31 -0.17 -13.24
CA GLU A 55 -12.88 -1.49 -12.96
C GLU A 55 -13.82 -1.51 -11.72
N PRO A 56 -15.13 -1.79 -11.92
CA PRO A 56 -16.09 -1.89 -10.81
C PRO A 56 -15.73 -2.94 -9.76
N ALA A 57 -15.11 -4.05 -10.16
CA ALA A 57 -14.71 -5.12 -9.25
C ALA A 57 -13.60 -4.67 -8.29
N ILE A 58 -12.64 -3.88 -8.79
CA ILE A 58 -11.56 -3.33 -7.96
C ILE A 58 -12.12 -2.34 -6.94
N ARG A 59 -13.08 -1.49 -7.33
CA ARG A 59 -13.79 -0.60 -6.38
C ARG A 59 -14.42 -1.34 -5.20
N LEU A 60 -15.04 -2.48 -5.48
CA LEU A 60 -15.68 -3.27 -4.43
C LEU A 60 -14.63 -3.86 -3.46
N LYS A 61 -13.51 -4.37 -3.99
CA LYS A 61 -12.39 -4.89 -3.18
C LYS A 61 -11.79 -3.78 -2.31
N PHE A 62 -11.49 -2.61 -2.89
CA PHE A 62 -10.98 -1.44 -2.19
C PHE A 62 -11.89 -1.02 -1.03
N ARG A 63 -13.20 -0.86 -1.28
CA ARG A 63 -14.16 -0.46 -0.23
C ARG A 63 -14.23 -1.49 0.91
N LYS A 64 -14.16 -2.79 0.60
CA LYS A 64 -14.14 -3.85 1.61
C LYS A 64 -12.85 -3.88 2.42
N ALA A 65 -11.72 -3.59 1.79
CA ALA A 65 -10.43 -3.45 2.48
C ALA A 65 -10.45 -2.24 3.41
N LEU A 66 -10.85 -1.07 2.90
CA LEU A 66 -10.85 0.19 3.66
C LEU A 66 -11.77 0.14 4.88
N SER A 67 -12.95 -0.50 4.79
CA SER A 67 -13.85 -0.62 5.95
C SER A 67 -13.30 -1.47 7.10
N ARG A 68 -12.24 -2.24 6.83
CA ARG A 68 -11.57 -3.11 7.79
C ARG A 68 -10.19 -2.60 8.19
N ALA A 69 -9.64 -1.64 7.47
CA ALA A 69 -8.25 -1.23 7.62
C ALA A 69 -7.98 -0.66 9.03
N ASP A 70 -6.75 -0.88 9.50
CA ASP A 70 -6.15 -0.11 10.58
C ASP A 70 -4.87 0.61 10.13
N GLY A 71 -4.36 0.30 8.92
CA GLY A 71 -3.20 0.93 8.31
C GLY A 71 -3.39 1.23 6.82
N VAL A 72 -2.89 2.39 6.40
CA VAL A 72 -2.77 2.79 4.99
C VAL A 72 -1.38 3.34 4.76
N PHE A 73 -0.77 2.92 3.67
CA PHE A 73 0.60 3.28 3.34
C PHE A 73 0.68 3.67 1.87
N ARG A 74 1.42 4.74 1.59
CA ARG A 74 1.61 5.28 0.25
C ARG A 74 3.00 4.97 -0.28
N LEU A 75 3.06 4.63 -1.56
CA LEU A 75 4.27 4.54 -2.36
C LEU A 75 4.09 5.42 -3.60
N SER A 76 5.12 6.19 -3.92
CA SER A 76 5.14 6.94 -5.19
C SER A 76 4.98 5.96 -6.35
N ARG A 77 4.08 6.26 -7.29
CA ARG A 77 3.90 5.39 -8.45
C ARG A 77 5.14 5.42 -9.36
N PRO A 78 5.66 4.27 -9.81
CA PRO A 78 6.66 4.23 -10.87
C PRO A 78 6.06 4.67 -12.21
N GLU A 79 6.85 5.33 -13.05
CA GLU A 79 6.41 5.83 -14.36
C GLU A 79 6.04 4.70 -15.33
N VAL A 80 6.72 3.56 -15.21
CA VAL A 80 6.54 2.41 -16.10
C VAL A 80 5.46 1.48 -15.55
N ASP A 81 4.40 1.24 -16.32
CA ASP A 81 3.28 0.41 -15.88
C ASP A 81 3.66 -1.05 -15.61
N GLY A 82 4.64 -1.61 -16.32
CA GLY A 82 5.15 -2.96 -16.04
C GLY A 82 5.79 -3.06 -14.65
N GLU A 83 6.52 -2.02 -14.23
CA GLU A 83 7.08 -1.93 -12.89
C GLU A 83 5.97 -1.75 -11.85
N ARG A 84 4.98 -0.89 -12.14
CA ARG A 84 3.81 -0.69 -11.28
C ARG A 84 3.10 -2.00 -10.97
N LEU A 85 2.78 -2.79 -12.00
CA LEU A 85 2.10 -4.07 -11.84
C LEU A 85 2.95 -5.09 -11.08
N SER A 86 4.26 -5.10 -11.33
CA SER A 86 5.20 -5.95 -10.60
C SER A 86 5.24 -5.60 -9.11
N ILE A 87 5.28 -4.31 -8.76
CA ILE A 87 5.24 -3.83 -7.38
C ILE A 87 3.91 -4.18 -6.71
N ILE A 88 2.77 -4.03 -7.40
CA ILE A 88 1.46 -4.41 -6.86
C ILE A 88 1.46 -5.90 -6.50
N ALA A 89 1.81 -6.77 -7.45
CA ALA A 89 1.82 -8.21 -7.24
C ALA A 89 2.76 -8.63 -6.10
N ASP A 90 3.90 -7.96 -5.97
CA ASP A 90 4.87 -8.24 -4.92
C ASP A 90 4.37 -7.82 -3.53
N LEU A 91 3.67 -6.68 -3.46
CA LEU A 91 3.12 -6.13 -2.23
C LEU A 91 1.82 -6.81 -1.77
N GLU A 92 1.06 -7.45 -2.67
CA GLU A 92 -0.18 -8.15 -2.31
C GLU A 92 0.04 -9.26 -1.28
N GLY A 93 1.22 -9.90 -1.29
CA GLY A 93 1.62 -10.90 -0.30
C GLY A 93 2.68 -10.40 0.69
N ALA A 94 2.93 -9.10 0.76
CA ALA A 94 3.96 -8.55 1.63
C ALA A 94 3.61 -8.69 3.12
N VAL A 95 4.66 -8.68 3.94
CA VAL A 95 4.56 -8.62 5.39
C VAL A 95 5.31 -7.39 5.91
N PRO A 96 4.94 -6.82 7.07
CA PRO A 96 5.77 -5.81 7.70
C PRO A 96 7.19 -6.35 7.89
N ALA A 97 8.19 -5.58 7.47
CA ALA A 97 9.57 -5.96 7.71
C ALA A 97 9.81 -6.02 9.23
N PRO A 98 10.56 -7.01 9.74
CA PRO A 98 10.98 -7.01 11.13
C PRO A 98 11.66 -5.67 11.44
N PHE A 99 11.36 -5.09 12.60
CA PHE A 99 12.17 -3.98 13.11
C PHE A 99 13.57 -4.54 13.34
N ASP A 100 14.49 -4.27 12.42
CA ASP A 100 15.89 -4.56 12.67
C ASP A 100 16.38 -3.53 13.70
N GLN A 101 16.40 -3.90 14.98
CA GLN A 101 17.12 -3.17 16.01
C GLN A 101 18.61 -3.40 15.77
N ALA A 102 19.17 -2.77 14.72
CA ALA A 102 20.59 -2.58 14.64
C ALA A 102 20.97 -1.47 15.63
N ALA A 103 21.49 -1.93 16.78
CA ALA A 103 22.07 -1.16 17.87
C ALA A 103 23.33 -0.39 17.46
#